data_AF-A0A8B7ZN96-F1
#
_entry.id   AF-A0A8B7ZN96-F1
#
_cell.length_a   1.000
_cell.length_b   1.000
_cell.length_c   1.000
_cell.angle_alpha   90.00
_cell.angle_beta   90.00
_cell.angle_gamma   90.00
#
_symmetry.space_group_name_H-M   'P 1'
#
loop_
_entity.id
_entity.type
_entity.pdbx_description
1 polymer ?
#
loop_
_entity_poly.entity_id
_entity_poly.type
_entity_poly.pdbx_seq_one_letter_code
_entity_poly.pdbx_strand_id
1 'polypeptide(L)'
;MQASSKYLHFQLILSKSRKKDCNIKMKFQLHKIQQAAGRLATLSELGRRGNVSMETPDCMLYTRCGSAPHLSHALLGGIDGVPAVTHIPLPTIVESVEILEAFGQGVAAFTGRPDAVVCTSTQDPRESTPTGYNDKNSVSVWASGGRRKLTVEGFLDLQEALQPDWMEALADGDTPVSSSTKRVKKSVDRTLEFLDQCLDAQRRRQQKLRDIDVFGVIEGGELLEERLRSACETAKRPVAGFVLDGFHEESMDDRARWGIMKAVLDEIPEDKPRCLPRVGRPDEVLDAVELGVDIFDSVFPYDVTERGCALVFSFMPVPSAQNDDIVSRPAPDGPVSGAVADRGGGTTCDLERQGGNGDLNGRTVYEMNLSDQRYVDDFTAVVVGCQCYCCINHTRAYINHLINAKELLARVLLMIHNFHHYFRFFRSIRKALQDGTLQELKAEINNCR
;
A
#
# COMPACT_ATOMS: atom_id res chain seq x y z
N MET A 1 26.36 -25.91 -24.92
CA MET A 1 26.78 -24.77 -25.78
C MET A 1 25.73 -24.29 -26.79
N GLN A 2 24.73 -25.10 -27.21
CA GLN A 2 23.70 -24.65 -28.16
C GLN A 2 22.52 -23.85 -27.55
N ALA A 3 22.26 -23.93 -26.24
CA ALA A 3 21.20 -23.16 -25.57
C ALA A 3 21.54 -21.67 -25.38
N SER A 4 22.82 -21.35 -25.15
CA SER A 4 23.30 -19.97 -24.95
C SER A 4 23.24 -19.12 -26.23
N SER A 5 23.39 -19.76 -27.40
CA SER A 5 23.34 -19.10 -28.70
C SER A 5 21.92 -18.66 -29.11
N LYS A 6 20.88 -19.45 -28.77
CA LYS A 6 19.49 -19.05 -29.01
C LYS A 6 19.06 -17.87 -28.14
N TYR A 7 19.53 -17.81 -26.89
CA TYR A 7 19.25 -16.69 -25.97
C TYR A 7 19.92 -15.39 -26.43
N LEU A 8 21.18 -15.46 -26.90
CA LEU A 8 21.89 -14.30 -27.47
C LEU A 8 21.24 -13.78 -28.76
N HIS A 9 20.76 -14.69 -29.62
CA HIS A 9 20.10 -14.32 -30.88
C HIS A 9 18.72 -13.67 -30.63
N PHE A 10 17.98 -14.15 -29.62
CA PHE A 10 16.73 -13.52 -29.18
C PHE A 10 16.98 -12.13 -28.55
N GLN A 11 18.05 -11.97 -27.76
CA GLN A 11 18.44 -10.66 -27.22
C GLN A 11 18.84 -9.65 -28.30
N LEU A 12 19.50 -10.08 -29.38
CA LEU A 12 19.92 -9.22 -30.49
C LEU A 12 18.76 -8.78 -31.40
N ILE A 13 17.75 -9.64 -31.57
CA ILE A 13 16.52 -9.29 -32.30
C ILE A 13 15.66 -8.33 -31.47
N LEU A 14 15.57 -8.56 -30.15
CA LEU A 14 14.85 -7.66 -29.25
C LEU A 14 15.56 -6.30 -29.10
N SER A 15 16.90 -6.23 -29.02
CA SER A 15 17.62 -4.97 -28.78
C SER A 15 17.49 -3.94 -29.92
N LYS A 16 17.33 -4.41 -31.17
CA LYS A 16 17.10 -3.52 -32.32
C LYS A 16 15.65 -3.06 -32.49
N SER A 17 14.69 -3.73 -31.85
CA SER A 17 13.26 -3.36 -31.81
C SER A 17 12.86 -2.60 -30.54
N ARG A 18 13.75 -2.51 -29.54
CA ARG A 18 13.42 -2.17 -28.13
C ARG A 18 13.15 -0.70 -27.80
N LYS A 19 13.30 0.24 -28.74
CA LYS A 19 13.16 1.69 -28.45
C LYS A 19 11.87 2.34 -28.95
N LYS A 20 10.94 1.63 -29.60
CA LYS A 20 9.79 2.29 -30.26
C LYS A 20 8.37 1.79 -29.92
N ASP A 21 8.19 0.67 -29.22
CA ASP A 21 6.87 0.01 -29.23
C ASP A 21 6.16 -0.24 -27.88
N CYS A 22 6.68 0.28 -26.74
CA CYS A 22 5.92 0.36 -25.49
C CYS A 22 5.74 1.84 -25.12
N ASN A 23 4.51 2.34 -25.20
CA ASN A 23 4.18 3.71 -24.86
C ASN A 23 3.77 3.74 -23.38
N ILE A 24 4.74 4.02 -22.49
CA ILE A 24 4.44 4.29 -21.08
C ILE A 24 3.61 5.57 -21.03
N LYS A 25 2.43 5.51 -20.43
CA LYS A 25 1.48 6.62 -20.39
C LYS A 25 1.77 7.55 -19.23
N MET A 26 1.91 6.99 -18.03
CA MET A 26 2.17 7.79 -16.84
C MET A 26 3.53 8.49 -16.92
N LYS A 27 3.61 9.68 -16.31
CA LYS A 27 4.86 10.44 -16.17
C LYS A 27 5.20 10.61 -14.71
N PHE A 28 6.43 10.26 -14.36
CA PHE A 28 6.97 10.41 -13.02
C PHE A 28 8.00 11.55 -13.01
N GLN A 29 7.74 12.58 -12.21
CA GLN A 29 8.56 13.77 -12.14
C GLN A 29 9.03 14.03 -10.72
N LEU A 30 10.33 13.90 -10.49
CA LEU A 30 10.97 14.23 -9.22
C LEU A 30 11.00 15.76 -8.99
N HIS A 31 10.65 16.16 -7.79
CA HIS A 31 10.79 17.54 -7.31
C HIS A 31 12.19 17.77 -6.74
N LYS A 32 12.74 18.96 -6.96
CA LYS A 32 14.00 19.37 -6.32
C LYS A 32 13.71 19.77 -4.88
N ILE A 33 14.36 19.11 -3.93
CA ILE A 33 14.27 19.39 -2.50
C ILE A 33 15.67 19.67 -1.95
N GLN A 34 15.79 20.67 -1.06
CA GLN A 34 17.09 21.19 -0.64
C GLN A 34 17.84 20.23 0.30
N GLN A 35 17.12 19.52 1.17
CA GLN A 35 17.68 18.63 2.19
C GLN A 35 16.65 17.55 2.57
N ALA A 36 16.52 16.48 1.79
CA ALA A 36 15.65 15.38 2.19
C ALA A 36 16.30 14.02 2.01
N ALA A 37 16.01 13.14 2.97
CA ALA A 37 16.39 11.75 2.94
C ALA A 37 15.47 10.89 2.06
N GLY A 38 14.48 11.47 1.34
CA GLY A 38 13.53 10.70 0.52
C GLY A 38 13.24 11.37 -0.83
N ARG A 39 12.26 10.84 -1.56
CA ARG A 39 11.86 11.34 -2.88
C ARG A 39 10.47 11.97 -2.81
N LEU A 40 10.37 13.24 -3.20
CA LEU A 40 9.11 13.92 -3.46
C LEU A 40 8.90 13.97 -4.97
N ALA A 41 7.78 13.44 -5.47
CA ALA A 41 7.52 13.41 -6.91
C ALA A 41 6.04 13.61 -7.24
N THR A 42 5.75 13.96 -8.50
CA THR A 42 4.40 13.90 -9.07
C THR A 42 4.33 12.74 -10.05
N LEU A 43 3.31 11.91 -9.91
CA LEU A 43 2.90 10.94 -10.92
C LEU A 43 1.66 11.49 -11.64
N SER A 44 1.79 11.79 -12.93
CA SER A 44 0.77 12.44 -13.76
C SER A 44 0.37 11.59 -14.96
N GLU A 45 -0.66 12.03 -15.69
CA GLU A 45 -1.23 11.34 -16.86
C GLU A 45 -1.87 9.99 -16.49
N LEU A 46 -2.41 9.92 -15.26
CA LEU A 46 -3.09 8.75 -14.73
C LEU A 46 -4.55 8.65 -15.19
N GLY A 47 -5.07 7.43 -15.13
CA GLY A 47 -6.44 7.13 -15.51
C GLY A 47 -6.62 7.08 -17.02
N ARG A 48 -7.74 6.50 -17.49
CA ARG A 48 -8.06 6.38 -18.92
C ARG A 48 -7.93 7.69 -19.70
N ARG A 49 -8.34 8.81 -19.10
CA ARG A 49 -8.28 10.15 -19.72
C ARG A 49 -6.94 10.88 -19.53
N GLY A 50 -6.02 10.36 -18.71
CA GLY A 50 -4.72 11.00 -18.45
C GLY A 50 -4.82 12.34 -17.72
N ASN A 51 -5.90 12.57 -16.97
CA ASN A 51 -6.19 13.83 -16.28
C ASN A 51 -6.08 13.73 -14.76
N VAL A 52 -5.67 12.57 -14.24
CA VAL A 52 -5.45 12.36 -12.80
C VAL A 52 -3.95 12.44 -12.51
N SER A 53 -3.62 13.01 -11.35
CA SER A 53 -2.27 13.06 -10.81
C SER A 53 -2.26 12.72 -9.32
N MET A 54 -1.14 12.22 -8.83
CA MET A 54 -0.88 12.01 -7.41
C MET A 54 0.54 12.47 -7.05
N GLU A 55 0.72 12.89 -5.80
CA GLU A 55 2.03 13.22 -5.25
C GLU A 55 2.58 12.03 -4.47
N THR A 56 3.87 11.73 -4.58
CA THR A 56 4.54 10.66 -3.83
C THR A 56 5.53 11.24 -2.81
N PRO A 57 5.72 10.65 -1.62
CA PRO A 57 5.20 9.33 -1.23
C PRO A 57 3.70 9.32 -0.92
N ASP A 58 3.01 8.26 -1.34
CA ASP A 58 1.59 8.01 -1.03
C ASP A 58 1.29 6.52 -0.94
N CYS A 59 0.08 6.17 -0.49
CA CYS A 59 -0.43 4.81 -0.61
C CYS A 59 -1.51 4.70 -1.70
N MET A 60 -1.75 3.50 -2.20
CA MET A 60 -2.93 3.16 -3.00
C MET A 60 -4.10 2.80 -2.08
N LEU A 61 -5.31 3.11 -2.51
CA LEU A 61 -6.53 2.69 -1.82
C LEU A 61 -6.71 1.18 -1.98
N TYR A 62 -6.44 0.44 -0.92
CA TYR A 62 -6.70 -0.99 -0.85
C TYR A 62 -8.21 -1.28 -0.97
N THR A 63 -8.55 -2.22 -1.85
CA THR A 63 -9.94 -2.65 -2.06
C THR A 63 -10.05 -4.16 -2.18
N ARG A 64 -11.27 -4.66 -1.94
CA ARG A 64 -11.65 -6.02 -2.31
C ARG A 64 -12.67 -5.91 -3.43
N CYS A 65 -12.41 -6.59 -4.55
CA CYS A 65 -13.25 -6.51 -5.74
C CYS A 65 -13.47 -5.07 -6.26
N GLY A 66 -12.51 -4.16 -6.03
CA GLY A 66 -12.59 -2.76 -6.47
C GLY A 66 -13.42 -1.82 -5.59
N SER A 67 -13.97 -2.29 -4.47
CA SER A 67 -14.67 -1.46 -3.48
C SER A 67 -13.87 -1.38 -2.17
N ALA A 68 -13.78 -0.17 -1.60
CA ALA A 68 -13.16 0.02 -0.30
C ALA A 68 -13.92 -0.81 0.75
N PRO A 69 -13.23 -1.62 1.59
CA PRO A 69 -13.91 -2.46 2.56
C PRO A 69 -14.79 -1.63 3.49
N HIS A 70 -15.99 -2.13 3.80
CA HIS A 70 -16.99 -1.49 4.68
C HIS A 70 -17.59 -0.17 4.22
N LEU A 71 -17.10 0.43 3.13
CA LEU A 71 -17.49 1.78 2.72
C LEU A 71 -18.23 1.78 1.38
N SER A 72 -19.39 2.43 1.36
CA SER A 72 -20.00 2.84 0.09
C SER A 72 -19.20 3.98 -0.53
N HIS A 73 -19.38 4.21 -1.84
CA HIS A 73 -18.71 5.33 -2.53
C HIS A 73 -19.05 6.69 -1.94
N ALA A 74 -20.27 6.86 -1.42
CA ALA A 74 -20.69 8.08 -0.75
C ALA A 74 -19.92 8.32 0.56
N LEU A 75 -19.72 7.27 1.37
CA LEU A 75 -18.94 7.37 2.60
C LEU A 75 -17.46 7.57 2.32
N LEU A 76 -16.91 6.84 1.35
CA LEU A 76 -15.52 7.00 0.91
C LEU A 76 -15.25 8.43 0.42
N GLY A 77 -16.17 9.00 -0.38
CA GLY A 77 -16.06 10.38 -0.87
C GLY A 77 -16.10 11.45 0.23
N GLY A 78 -16.58 11.11 1.44
CA GLY A 78 -16.54 11.97 2.62
C GLY A 78 -15.22 11.92 3.39
N ILE A 79 -14.29 11.03 3.03
CA ILE A 79 -12.98 10.92 3.67
C ILE A 79 -12.00 11.87 2.97
N ASP A 80 -11.41 12.79 3.73
CA ASP A 80 -10.34 13.63 3.23
C ASP A 80 -9.09 12.81 2.89
N GLY A 81 -8.49 13.08 1.72
CA GLY A 81 -7.21 12.51 1.31
C GLY A 81 -7.27 11.11 0.70
N VAL A 82 -8.44 10.61 0.26
CA VAL A 82 -8.53 9.31 -0.43
C VAL A 82 -7.54 9.23 -1.59
N PRO A 83 -6.71 8.18 -1.66
CA PRO A 83 -5.74 7.99 -2.74
C PRO A 83 -6.36 8.02 -4.13
N ALA A 84 -5.61 8.57 -5.08
CA ALA A 84 -6.03 8.65 -6.49
C ALA A 84 -6.11 7.26 -7.15
N VAL A 85 -5.26 6.32 -6.72
CA VAL A 85 -5.15 4.98 -7.29
C VAL A 85 -5.89 3.97 -6.42
N THR A 86 -6.79 3.23 -7.05
CA THR A 86 -7.53 2.11 -6.46
C THR A 86 -6.79 0.81 -6.76
N HIS A 87 -6.38 0.11 -5.72
CA HIS A 87 -5.68 -1.16 -5.82
C HIS A 87 -6.66 -2.34 -5.71
N ILE A 88 -6.63 -3.23 -6.70
CA ILE A 88 -7.47 -4.43 -6.80
C ILE A 88 -6.56 -5.67 -6.85
N PRO A 89 -6.47 -6.45 -5.78
CA PRO A 89 -5.78 -7.73 -5.84
C PRO A 89 -6.54 -8.72 -6.71
N LEU A 90 -5.84 -9.38 -7.64
CA LEU A 90 -6.43 -10.39 -8.52
C LEU A 90 -7.16 -11.52 -7.77
N PRO A 91 -6.72 -12.04 -6.61
CA PRO A 91 -7.44 -13.11 -5.91
C PRO A 91 -8.87 -12.72 -5.52
N THR A 92 -9.16 -11.42 -5.35
CA THR A 92 -10.49 -10.94 -4.98
C THR A 92 -11.46 -10.89 -6.16
N ILE A 93 -10.96 -10.81 -7.40
CA ILE A 93 -11.78 -10.54 -8.59
C ILE A 93 -11.67 -11.60 -9.69
N VAL A 94 -10.67 -12.49 -9.62
CA VAL A 94 -10.38 -13.50 -10.66
C VAL A 94 -11.57 -14.41 -11.01
N GLU A 95 -12.46 -14.68 -10.06
CA GLU A 95 -13.65 -15.52 -10.29
C GLU A 95 -14.76 -14.80 -11.07
N SER A 96 -14.64 -13.48 -11.25
CA SER A 96 -15.62 -12.64 -11.95
C SER A 96 -15.22 -12.32 -13.39
N VAL A 97 -14.17 -12.95 -13.92
CA VAL A 97 -13.61 -12.63 -15.25
C VAL A 97 -14.66 -12.73 -16.37
N GLU A 98 -15.42 -13.82 -16.43
CA GLU A 98 -16.45 -14.03 -17.47
C GLU A 98 -17.55 -12.97 -17.39
N ILE A 99 -17.89 -12.52 -16.17
CA ILE A 99 -18.89 -11.47 -15.93
C ILE A 99 -18.35 -10.12 -16.41
N LEU A 100 -17.09 -9.81 -16.11
CA LEU A 100 -16.43 -8.57 -16.51
C LEU A 100 -16.22 -8.50 -18.03
N GLU A 101 -15.89 -9.62 -18.66
CA GLU A 101 -15.82 -9.75 -20.12
C GLU A 101 -17.19 -9.49 -20.77
N ALA A 102 -18.25 -10.10 -20.24
CA ALA A 102 -19.61 -9.86 -20.72
C ALA A 102 -20.07 -8.41 -20.49
N PHE A 103 -19.62 -7.78 -19.41
CA PHE A 103 -19.89 -6.37 -19.10
C PHE A 103 -19.14 -5.41 -20.02
N GLY A 104 -17.89 -5.72 -20.39
CA GLY A 104 -17.12 -5.09 -21.46
C GLY A 104 -16.59 -3.66 -21.18
N GLN A 105 -16.96 -3.02 -20.07
CA GLN A 105 -16.54 -1.64 -19.76
C GLN A 105 -15.40 -1.54 -18.74
N GLY A 106 -14.90 -2.68 -18.26
CA GLY A 106 -13.83 -2.78 -17.26
C GLY A 106 -14.32 -2.68 -15.81
N VAL A 107 -13.41 -3.00 -14.88
CA VAL A 107 -13.73 -3.13 -13.45
C VAL A 107 -14.09 -1.81 -12.79
N ALA A 108 -13.48 -0.70 -13.21
CA ALA A 108 -13.78 0.63 -12.69
C ALA A 108 -15.25 1.02 -12.93
N ALA A 109 -15.75 0.80 -14.15
CA ALA A 109 -17.16 1.03 -14.48
C ALA A 109 -18.07 0.02 -13.77
N PHE A 110 -17.64 -1.25 -13.67
CA PHE A 110 -18.41 -2.32 -13.02
C PHE A 110 -18.64 -2.02 -11.53
N THR A 111 -17.65 -1.45 -10.85
CA THR A 111 -17.78 -1.03 -9.44
C THR A 111 -18.43 0.33 -9.28
N GLY A 112 -18.90 0.98 -10.35
CA GLY A 112 -19.58 2.27 -10.27
C GLY A 112 -18.65 3.48 -10.11
N ARG A 113 -17.36 3.34 -10.43
CA ARG A 113 -16.34 4.40 -10.42
C ARG A 113 -15.58 4.44 -11.76
N PRO A 114 -16.24 4.79 -12.88
CA PRO A 114 -15.64 4.71 -14.22
C PRO A 114 -14.40 5.61 -14.42
N ASP A 115 -14.23 6.64 -13.60
CA ASP A 115 -13.07 7.55 -13.64
C ASP A 115 -11.97 7.17 -12.62
N ALA A 116 -12.11 6.07 -11.87
CA ALA A 116 -11.07 5.62 -10.94
C ALA A 116 -9.83 5.13 -11.72
N VAL A 117 -8.66 5.50 -11.21
CA VAL A 117 -7.39 4.90 -11.66
C VAL A 117 -7.24 3.54 -10.99
N VAL A 118 -7.06 2.47 -11.77
CA VAL A 118 -7.01 1.10 -11.25
C VAL A 118 -5.62 0.49 -11.41
N CYS A 119 -5.12 -0.06 -10.31
CA CYS A 119 -3.93 -0.90 -10.21
C CYS A 119 -4.33 -2.34 -9.89
N THR A 120 -3.71 -3.33 -10.53
CA THR A 120 -3.84 -4.74 -10.13
C THR A 120 -2.53 -5.35 -9.66
N SER A 121 -2.56 -6.11 -8.56
CA SER A 121 -1.45 -6.95 -8.08
C SER A 121 -1.77 -8.43 -8.22
N THR A 122 -0.73 -9.26 -8.39
CA THR A 122 -0.90 -10.71 -8.54
C THR A 122 -1.50 -11.35 -7.28
N GLN A 123 -1.00 -10.94 -6.11
CA GLN A 123 -1.46 -11.43 -4.81
C GLN A 123 -2.20 -10.33 -4.04
N ASP A 124 -2.99 -10.74 -3.06
CA ASP A 124 -3.55 -9.84 -2.06
C ASP A 124 -2.48 -9.55 -1.00
N PRO A 125 -2.00 -8.30 -0.84
CA PRO A 125 -0.99 -7.95 0.15
C PRO A 125 -1.42 -8.27 1.59
N ARG A 126 -2.72 -8.44 1.83
CA ARG A 126 -3.22 -8.86 3.14
C ARG A 126 -3.07 -10.35 3.41
N GLU A 127 -3.24 -11.18 2.39
CA GLU A 127 -3.41 -12.62 2.59
C GLU A 127 -2.07 -13.36 2.47
N SER A 128 -1.72 -14.14 3.49
CA SER A 128 -0.58 -15.07 3.39
C SER A 128 -0.99 -16.26 2.52
N THR A 129 -0.22 -16.52 1.47
CA THR A 129 -0.55 -17.55 0.47
C THR A 129 0.20 -18.85 0.73
N PRO A 130 -0.42 -20.02 0.53
CA PRO A 130 0.28 -21.31 0.58
C PRO A 130 1.46 -21.39 -0.40
N THR A 131 2.57 -21.97 0.04
CA THR A 131 3.82 -22.05 -0.73
C THR A 131 3.89 -23.31 -1.61
N GLY A 132 4.73 -23.30 -2.63
CA GLY A 132 5.03 -24.47 -3.46
C GLY A 132 4.08 -24.71 -4.64
N TYR A 133 3.21 -23.75 -4.96
CA TYR A 133 2.21 -23.87 -6.02
C TYR A 133 2.55 -23.12 -7.32
N ASN A 134 3.69 -22.43 -7.34
CA ASN A 134 4.20 -21.73 -8.52
C ASN A 134 5.08 -22.65 -9.37
N ASP A 135 4.77 -22.72 -10.65
CA ASP A 135 5.54 -23.49 -11.62
C ASP A 135 6.13 -22.59 -12.72
N LYS A 136 6.80 -23.20 -13.72
CA LYS A 136 7.46 -22.42 -14.78
C LYS A 136 6.47 -21.75 -15.75
N ASN A 137 5.21 -22.16 -15.75
CA ASN A 137 4.20 -21.72 -16.69
C ASN A 137 3.09 -20.91 -15.99
N SER A 138 3.10 -20.80 -14.66
CA SER A 138 2.00 -20.19 -13.91
C SER A 138 2.35 -19.81 -12.48
N VAL A 139 1.58 -18.86 -11.96
CA VAL A 139 1.50 -18.50 -10.55
C VAL A 139 0.12 -18.89 -10.01
N SER A 140 0.05 -19.35 -8.76
CA SER A 140 -1.25 -19.65 -8.12
C SER A 140 -1.73 -18.48 -7.29
N VAL A 141 -3.04 -18.24 -7.32
CA VAL A 141 -3.76 -17.28 -6.47
C VAL A 141 -4.89 -17.99 -5.74
N TRP A 142 -5.34 -17.46 -4.61
CA TRP A 142 -6.39 -18.07 -3.78
C TRP A 142 -7.59 -17.14 -3.66
N ALA A 143 -8.64 -17.45 -4.41
CA ALA A 143 -9.90 -16.75 -4.34
C ALA A 143 -10.84 -17.38 -3.29
N SER A 144 -12.01 -16.78 -3.08
CA SER A 144 -13.06 -17.34 -2.21
C SER A 144 -13.45 -18.77 -2.59
N GLY A 145 -13.56 -19.08 -3.89
CA GLY A 145 -13.82 -20.42 -4.39
C GLY A 145 -12.57 -21.32 -4.50
N GLY A 146 -11.48 -20.95 -3.84
CA GLY A 146 -10.26 -21.72 -3.71
C GLY A 146 -9.16 -21.35 -4.71
N ARG A 147 -8.20 -22.28 -4.89
CA ARG A 147 -7.01 -22.04 -5.72
C ARG A 147 -7.39 -21.85 -7.20
N ARG A 148 -6.77 -20.85 -7.82
CA ARG A 148 -6.78 -20.60 -9.27
C ARG A 148 -5.34 -20.56 -9.76
N LYS A 149 -5.10 -21.14 -10.93
CA LYS A 149 -3.78 -21.21 -11.57
C LYS A 149 -3.75 -20.20 -12.72
N LEU A 150 -2.94 -19.15 -12.60
CA LEU A 150 -2.78 -18.13 -13.62
C LEU A 150 -1.57 -18.45 -14.49
N THR A 151 -1.83 -18.90 -15.72
CA THR A 151 -0.81 -18.85 -16.78
C THR A 151 -0.64 -17.40 -17.24
N VAL A 152 0.43 -17.09 -17.98
CA VAL A 152 0.59 -15.73 -18.53
C VAL A 152 -0.59 -15.35 -19.44
N GLU A 153 -1.05 -16.24 -20.31
CA GLU A 153 -2.20 -15.96 -21.18
C GLU A 153 -3.49 -15.74 -20.36
N GLY A 154 -3.77 -16.60 -19.36
CA GLY A 154 -4.96 -16.41 -18.50
C GLY A 154 -4.87 -15.16 -17.60
N PHE A 155 -3.67 -14.79 -17.16
CA PHE A 155 -3.43 -13.51 -16.49
C PHE A 155 -3.75 -12.34 -17.43
N LEU A 156 -3.29 -12.37 -18.68
CA LEU A 156 -3.54 -11.30 -19.64
C LEU A 156 -5.01 -11.21 -20.06
N ASP A 157 -5.70 -12.35 -20.22
CA ASP A 157 -7.15 -12.37 -20.48
C ASP A 157 -7.91 -11.69 -19.33
N LEU A 158 -7.51 -11.96 -18.09
CA LEU A 158 -8.04 -11.26 -16.92
C LEU A 158 -7.76 -9.75 -16.96
N GLN A 159 -6.55 -9.33 -17.36
CA GLN A 159 -6.21 -7.91 -17.50
C GLN A 159 -7.03 -7.22 -18.62
N GLU A 160 -7.31 -7.91 -19.72
CA GLU A 160 -8.20 -7.40 -20.78
C GLU A 160 -9.64 -7.20 -20.29
N ALA A 161 -10.13 -8.09 -19.43
CA ALA A 161 -11.46 -7.99 -18.83
C ALA A 161 -11.54 -6.85 -17.81
N LEU A 162 -10.51 -6.73 -16.95
CA LEU A 162 -10.43 -5.72 -15.91
C LEU A 162 -10.20 -4.32 -16.47
N GLN A 163 -9.40 -4.20 -17.54
CA GLN A 163 -8.98 -2.93 -18.14
C GLN A 163 -8.40 -1.93 -17.10
N PRO A 164 -7.38 -2.32 -16.31
CA PRO A 164 -6.75 -1.41 -15.36
C PRO A 164 -5.91 -0.33 -16.09
N ASP A 165 -5.49 0.68 -15.35
CA ASP A 165 -4.57 1.71 -15.86
C ASP A 165 -3.11 1.25 -15.74
N TRP A 166 -2.81 0.43 -14.73
CA TRP A 166 -1.53 -0.29 -14.68
C TRP A 166 -1.64 -1.64 -13.97
N MET A 167 -0.68 -2.52 -14.28
CA MET A 167 -0.59 -3.86 -13.72
C MET A 167 0.81 -4.15 -13.20
N GLU A 168 0.87 -4.85 -12.07
CA GLU A 168 2.05 -5.61 -11.67
C GLU A 168 2.21 -6.80 -12.64
N ALA A 169 3.41 -6.96 -13.22
CA ALA A 169 3.69 -8.14 -14.04
C ALA A 169 3.65 -9.42 -13.19
N LEU A 170 3.16 -10.52 -13.77
CA LEU A 170 3.10 -11.81 -13.10
C LEU A 170 4.49 -12.23 -12.57
N ALA A 171 4.58 -12.58 -11.28
CA ALA A 171 5.85 -12.84 -10.61
C ALA A 171 5.81 -14.06 -9.69
N ASP A 172 6.96 -14.71 -9.51
CA ASP A 172 7.14 -15.86 -8.61
C ASP A 172 7.72 -15.46 -7.24
N GLY A 173 6.93 -14.73 -6.43
CA GLY A 173 7.32 -14.30 -5.07
C GLY A 173 7.29 -15.39 -3.99
N ASP A 174 7.08 -16.65 -4.36
CA ASP A 174 7.03 -17.80 -3.42
C ASP A 174 8.46 -18.23 -3.01
N THR A 175 9.13 -17.36 -2.27
CA THR A 175 10.47 -17.56 -1.71
C THR A 175 10.48 -17.31 -0.19
N PRO A 176 9.82 -18.16 0.62
CA PRO A 176 9.90 -18.05 2.08
C PRO A 176 11.36 -18.18 2.56
N VAL A 177 11.66 -17.70 3.77
CA VAL A 177 13.01 -17.70 4.39
C VAL A 177 13.71 -19.07 4.33
N SER A 178 12.96 -20.18 4.35
CA SER A 178 13.50 -21.54 4.24
C SER A 178 13.92 -21.96 2.82
N SER A 179 13.82 -21.07 1.84
CA SER A 179 14.08 -21.37 0.43
C SER A 179 15.56 -21.62 0.14
N SER A 180 15.85 -22.71 -0.58
CA SER A 180 17.20 -22.94 -1.10
C SER A 180 17.62 -21.86 -2.10
N THR A 181 18.93 -21.61 -2.22
CA THR A 181 19.51 -20.73 -3.26
C THR A 181 19.03 -21.07 -4.67
N LYS A 182 18.84 -22.36 -4.97
CA LYS A 182 18.32 -22.81 -6.27
C LYS A 182 16.87 -22.38 -6.50
N ARG A 183 16.03 -22.39 -5.46
CA ARG A 183 14.62 -21.96 -5.53
C ARG A 183 14.52 -20.44 -5.76
N VAL A 184 15.36 -19.67 -5.08
CA VAL A 184 15.44 -18.21 -5.21
C VAL A 184 15.96 -17.80 -6.59
N LYS A 185 17.02 -18.44 -7.11
CA LYS A 185 17.48 -18.21 -8.50
C LYS A 185 16.36 -18.44 -9.51
N LYS A 186 15.58 -19.50 -9.30
CA LYS A 186 14.47 -19.88 -10.17
C LYS A 186 13.30 -18.90 -10.11
N SER A 187 13.00 -18.27 -8.97
CA SER A 187 11.95 -17.25 -8.93
C SER A 187 12.32 -16.05 -9.77
N VAL A 188 13.56 -15.55 -9.65
CA VAL A 188 14.05 -14.44 -10.47
C VAL A 188 14.00 -14.78 -11.95
N ASP A 189 14.46 -15.97 -12.35
CA ASP A 189 14.42 -16.40 -13.76
C ASP A 189 12.98 -16.46 -14.30
N ARG A 190 12.04 -17.01 -13.51
CA ARG A 190 10.62 -17.09 -13.88
C ARG A 190 9.97 -15.72 -13.97
N THR A 191 10.21 -14.83 -13.02
CA THR A 191 9.66 -13.48 -13.01
C THR A 191 10.12 -12.68 -14.22
N LEU A 192 11.40 -12.80 -14.61
CA LEU A 192 11.91 -12.18 -15.83
C LEU A 192 11.28 -12.79 -17.09
N GLU A 193 11.09 -14.11 -17.13
CA GLU A 193 10.42 -14.80 -18.25
C GLU A 193 8.95 -14.40 -18.38
N PHE A 194 8.23 -14.29 -17.25
CA PHE A 194 6.84 -13.81 -17.23
C PHE A 194 6.73 -12.34 -17.64
N LEU A 195 7.63 -11.48 -17.18
CA LEU A 195 7.69 -10.07 -17.59
C LEU A 195 7.88 -9.94 -19.10
N ASP A 196 8.86 -10.66 -19.66
CA ASP A 196 9.13 -10.64 -21.10
C ASP A 196 7.90 -11.12 -21.90
N GLN A 197 7.20 -12.17 -21.42
CA GLN A 197 5.94 -12.63 -22.04
C GLN A 197 4.79 -11.61 -21.93
N CYS A 198 4.64 -10.93 -20.79
CA CYS A 198 3.61 -9.90 -20.61
C CYS A 198 3.84 -8.72 -21.57
N LEU A 199 5.08 -8.24 -21.68
CA LEU A 199 5.44 -7.16 -22.60
C LEU A 199 5.29 -7.57 -24.08
N ASP A 200 5.67 -8.81 -24.42
CA ASP A 200 5.46 -9.35 -25.77
C ASP A 200 3.97 -9.45 -26.10
N ALA A 201 3.14 -9.90 -25.17
CA ALA A 201 1.71 -9.98 -25.37
C ALA A 201 1.05 -8.60 -25.46
N GLN A 202 1.46 -7.62 -24.65
CA GLN A 202 0.99 -6.24 -24.77
C GLN A 202 1.23 -5.68 -26.18
N ARG A 203 2.40 -5.98 -26.77
CA ARG A 203 2.73 -5.59 -28.16
C ARG A 203 1.91 -6.35 -29.21
N ARG A 204 1.59 -7.63 -28.97
CA ARG A 204 0.73 -8.42 -29.89
C ARG A 204 -0.75 -8.04 -29.79
N ARG A 205 -1.22 -7.67 -28.60
CA ARG A 205 -2.62 -7.39 -28.26
C ARG A 205 -2.89 -5.89 -28.04
N GLN A 206 -2.23 -5.03 -28.83
CA GLN A 206 -2.25 -3.57 -28.67
C GLN A 206 -3.64 -2.93 -28.62
N GLN A 207 -4.66 -3.55 -29.24
CA GLN A 207 -6.01 -2.98 -29.22
C GLN A 207 -6.64 -2.94 -27.82
N LYS A 208 -6.23 -3.84 -26.92
CA LYS A 208 -6.82 -3.97 -25.58
C LYS A 208 -5.86 -3.66 -24.43
N LEU A 209 -4.56 -3.92 -24.62
CA LEU A 209 -3.57 -3.85 -23.55
C LEU A 209 -2.58 -2.68 -23.67
N ARG A 210 -2.61 -1.91 -24.77
CA ARG A 210 -1.61 -0.87 -25.07
C ARG A 210 -1.55 0.22 -24.00
N ASP A 211 -2.68 0.56 -23.41
CA ASP A 211 -2.81 1.68 -22.49
C ASP A 211 -2.64 1.27 -21.01
N ILE A 212 -2.18 0.05 -20.75
CA ILE A 212 -1.89 -0.45 -19.40
C ILE A 212 -0.39 -0.29 -19.12
N ASP A 213 -0.03 0.54 -18.15
CA ASP A 213 1.36 0.65 -17.73
C ASP A 213 1.80 -0.63 -16.98
N VAL A 214 2.96 -1.19 -17.33
CA VAL A 214 3.45 -2.46 -16.74
C VAL A 214 4.53 -2.18 -15.71
N PHE A 215 4.30 -2.58 -14.46
CA PHE A 215 5.30 -2.52 -13.40
C PHE A 215 6.08 -3.83 -13.32
N GLY A 216 7.40 -3.74 -13.34
CA GLY A 216 8.28 -4.90 -13.21
C GLY A 216 8.48 -5.28 -11.75
N VAL A 217 8.34 -6.56 -11.42
CA VAL A 217 8.54 -7.05 -10.05
C VAL A 217 9.99 -7.45 -9.84
N ILE A 218 10.54 -7.04 -8.69
CA ILE A 218 11.88 -7.39 -8.24
C ILE A 218 11.75 -8.48 -7.18
N GLU A 219 12.30 -9.64 -7.51
CA GLU A 219 12.32 -10.83 -6.65
C GLU A 219 13.73 -11.11 -6.15
N GLY A 220 13.92 -12.23 -5.46
CA GLY A 220 15.24 -12.71 -5.04
C GLY A 220 15.34 -13.07 -3.56
N GLY A 221 14.21 -13.11 -2.84
CA GLY A 221 14.18 -13.47 -1.42
C GLY A 221 15.21 -12.69 -0.59
N GLU A 222 15.89 -13.38 0.32
CA GLU A 222 16.96 -12.80 1.16
C GLU A 222 18.34 -12.81 0.49
N LEU A 223 18.46 -13.28 -0.75
CA LEU A 223 19.76 -13.36 -1.42
C LEU A 223 20.08 -12.05 -2.14
N LEU A 224 20.95 -11.24 -1.54
CA LEU A 224 21.37 -9.95 -2.07
C LEU A 224 21.81 -10.04 -3.54
N GLU A 225 22.64 -11.02 -3.92
CA GLU A 225 23.09 -11.19 -5.30
C GLU A 225 21.93 -11.39 -6.29
N GLU A 226 20.90 -12.15 -5.89
CA GLU A 226 19.72 -12.42 -6.73
C GLU A 226 18.76 -11.23 -6.77
N ARG A 227 18.66 -10.47 -5.68
CA ARG A 227 17.93 -9.20 -5.60
C ARG A 227 18.52 -8.17 -6.55
N LEU A 228 19.84 -7.97 -6.52
CA LEU A 228 20.54 -7.07 -7.43
C LEU A 228 20.42 -7.55 -8.88
N ARG A 229 20.56 -8.86 -9.14
CA ARG A 229 20.35 -9.42 -10.48
C ARG A 229 18.93 -9.15 -10.99
N SER A 230 17.91 -9.39 -10.16
CA SER A 230 16.52 -9.14 -10.51
C SER A 230 16.29 -7.65 -10.83
N ALA A 231 16.78 -6.75 -9.98
CA ALA A 231 16.69 -5.30 -10.18
C ALA A 231 17.34 -4.86 -11.51
N CYS A 232 18.60 -5.22 -11.73
CA CYS A 232 19.36 -4.86 -12.92
C CYS A 232 18.76 -5.44 -14.19
N GLU A 233 18.26 -6.67 -14.15
CA GLU A 233 17.61 -7.29 -15.31
C GLU A 233 16.24 -6.66 -15.59
N THR A 234 15.38 -6.49 -14.59
CA THR A 234 14.07 -5.85 -14.75
C THR A 234 14.21 -4.42 -15.30
N ALA A 235 15.21 -3.66 -14.84
CA ALA A 235 15.48 -2.30 -15.34
C ALA A 235 15.85 -2.22 -16.83
N LYS A 236 16.31 -3.33 -17.45
CA LYS A 236 16.58 -3.40 -18.89
C LYS A 236 15.32 -3.51 -19.75
N ARG A 237 14.13 -3.72 -19.14
CA ARG A 237 12.83 -3.80 -19.82
C ARG A 237 12.11 -2.45 -19.80
N PRO A 238 11.25 -2.17 -20.78
CA PRO A 238 10.46 -0.94 -20.84
C PRO A 238 9.28 -0.95 -19.84
N VAL A 239 9.56 -1.16 -18.56
CA VAL A 239 8.57 -1.09 -17.48
C VAL A 239 8.31 0.34 -17.06
N ALA A 240 7.09 0.62 -16.62
CA ALA A 240 6.64 1.93 -16.18
C ALA A 240 7.19 2.27 -14.77
N GLY A 241 7.28 1.27 -13.90
CA GLY A 241 7.86 1.38 -12.55
C GLY A 241 8.28 0.01 -12.02
N PHE A 242 8.66 -0.03 -10.73
CA PHE A 242 9.17 -1.23 -10.08
C PHE A 242 8.36 -1.58 -8.84
N VAL A 243 8.09 -2.87 -8.62
CA VAL A 243 7.51 -3.40 -7.39
C VAL A 243 8.59 -4.17 -6.64
N LEU A 244 8.83 -3.80 -5.38
CA LEU A 244 9.74 -4.50 -4.49
C LEU A 244 8.95 -5.56 -3.71
N ASP A 245 8.83 -6.78 -4.25
CA ASP A 245 8.09 -7.85 -3.57
C ASP A 245 8.94 -8.55 -2.50
N GLY A 246 8.31 -9.17 -1.49
CA GLY A 246 8.97 -10.00 -0.49
C GLY A 246 9.82 -9.25 0.55
N PHE A 247 9.51 -7.98 0.84
CA PHE A 247 10.18 -7.15 1.86
C PHE A 247 9.32 -6.92 3.13
N HIS A 248 8.35 -7.78 3.39
CA HIS A 248 7.54 -7.76 4.62
C HIS A 248 8.10 -8.72 5.67
N GLU A 249 7.75 -8.52 6.95
CA GLU A 249 8.34 -9.22 8.11
C GLU A 249 8.30 -10.75 8.01
N GLU A 250 7.26 -11.34 7.41
CA GLU A 250 7.15 -12.81 7.24
C GLU A 250 8.12 -13.39 6.20
N SER A 251 8.67 -12.55 5.31
CA SER A 251 9.49 -12.97 4.17
C SER A 251 10.99 -12.78 4.38
N MET A 252 11.43 -11.97 5.35
CA MET A 252 12.85 -11.63 5.53
C MET A 252 13.20 -11.18 6.96
N ASP A 253 14.41 -11.53 7.44
CA ASP A 253 14.97 -11.04 8.72
C ASP A 253 15.13 -9.52 8.71
N ASP A 254 14.59 -8.87 9.74
CA ASP A 254 14.58 -7.40 9.88
C ASP A 254 15.96 -6.75 9.79
N ARG A 255 17.03 -7.42 10.23
CA ARG A 255 18.39 -6.85 10.18
C ARG A 255 18.94 -6.78 8.77
N ALA A 256 18.54 -7.68 7.89
CA ALA A 256 18.97 -7.73 6.50
C ALA A 256 18.06 -6.90 5.58
N ARG A 257 16.76 -6.82 5.92
CA ARG A 257 15.68 -6.23 5.12
C ARG A 257 16.00 -4.87 4.53
N TRP A 258 16.30 -3.89 5.38
CA TRP A 258 16.56 -2.52 4.95
C TRP A 258 17.87 -2.37 4.16
N GLY A 259 18.90 -3.15 4.51
CA GLY A 259 20.18 -3.16 3.80
C GLY A 259 20.04 -3.70 2.37
N ILE A 260 19.30 -4.80 2.18
CA ILE A 260 19.01 -5.36 0.86
C ILE A 260 18.13 -4.41 0.06
N MET A 261 17.10 -3.82 0.68
CA MET A 261 16.22 -2.87 0.01
C MET A 261 17.01 -1.67 -0.52
N LYS A 262 17.87 -1.08 0.32
CA LYS A 262 18.72 0.04 -0.11
C LYS A 262 19.58 -0.34 -1.32
N ALA A 263 20.26 -1.49 -1.26
CA ALA A 263 21.10 -1.95 -2.37
C ALA A 263 20.30 -2.15 -3.67
N VAL A 264 19.08 -2.68 -3.59
CA VAL A 264 18.17 -2.79 -4.75
C VAL A 264 17.77 -1.43 -5.31
N LEU A 265 17.39 -0.49 -4.45
CA LEU A 265 16.94 0.84 -4.85
C LEU A 265 18.04 1.67 -5.51
N ASP A 266 19.30 1.45 -5.14
CA ASP A 266 20.48 2.09 -5.74
C ASP A 266 20.76 1.58 -7.18
N GLU A 267 20.27 0.39 -7.56
CA GLU A 267 20.47 -0.22 -8.90
C GLU A 267 19.36 0.10 -9.92
N ILE A 268 18.21 0.60 -9.47
CA ILE A 268 17.06 0.89 -10.35
C ILE A 268 16.96 2.38 -10.70
N PRO A 269 16.51 2.72 -11.93
CA PRO A 269 16.42 4.11 -12.39
C PRO A 269 15.62 5.01 -11.45
N GLU A 270 16.15 6.20 -11.17
CA GLU A 270 15.51 7.19 -10.32
C GLU A 270 14.27 7.83 -10.98
N ASP A 271 14.20 7.87 -12.30
CA ASP A 271 13.14 8.50 -13.08
C ASP A 271 11.85 7.66 -13.18
N LYS A 272 11.73 6.60 -12.37
CA LYS A 272 10.57 5.72 -12.31
C LYS A 272 10.08 5.52 -10.87
N PRO A 273 8.77 5.35 -10.66
CA PRO A 273 8.21 5.13 -9.34
C PRO A 273 8.55 3.74 -8.81
N ARG A 274 8.66 3.67 -7.48
CA ARG A 274 9.04 2.48 -6.71
C ARG A 274 7.92 2.11 -5.73
N CYS A 275 7.28 0.97 -5.96
CA CYS A 275 6.18 0.45 -5.14
C CYS A 275 6.70 -0.57 -4.12
N LEU A 276 6.23 -0.47 -2.87
CA LEU A 276 6.53 -1.41 -1.79
C LEU A 276 5.23 -1.92 -1.18
N PRO A 277 4.68 -3.05 -1.69
CA PRO A 277 3.49 -3.66 -1.10
C PRO A 277 3.83 -4.31 0.24
N ARG A 278 2.80 -4.52 1.08
CA ARG A 278 2.84 -5.21 2.38
C ARG A 278 3.65 -4.53 3.48
N VAL A 279 4.12 -3.31 3.25
CA VAL A 279 4.77 -2.48 4.27
C VAL A 279 3.87 -1.28 4.52
N GLY A 280 3.27 -1.22 5.71
CA GLY A 280 2.26 -0.20 6.02
C GLY A 280 2.31 0.36 7.43
N ARG A 281 3.11 -0.22 8.33
CA ARG A 281 3.26 0.31 9.69
C ARG A 281 3.99 1.68 9.63
N PRO A 282 3.57 2.70 10.39
CA PRO A 282 4.05 4.07 10.19
C PRO A 282 5.58 4.25 10.25
N ASP A 283 6.25 3.55 11.17
CA ASP A 283 7.70 3.49 11.27
C ASP A 283 8.37 2.89 10.03
N GLU A 284 7.86 1.75 9.55
CA GLU A 284 8.41 1.08 8.37
C GLU A 284 8.18 1.88 7.09
N VAL A 285 7.04 2.57 7.00
CA VAL A 285 6.76 3.50 5.89
C VAL A 285 7.80 4.62 5.87
N LEU A 286 8.12 5.21 7.03
CA LEU A 286 9.14 6.27 7.10
C LEU A 286 10.55 5.75 6.77
N ASP A 287 10.92 4.57 7.28
CA ASP A 287 12.19 3.91 6.93
C ASP A 287 12.27 3.67 5.42
N ALA A 288 11.22 3.16 4.79
CA ALA A 288 11.17 2.93 3.35
C ALA A 288 11.20 4.23 2.52
N VAL A 289 10.50 5.29 2.97
CA VAL A 289 10.54 6.62 2.34
C VAL A 289 11.95 7.19 2.36
N GLU A 290 12.69 7.02 3.47
CA GLU A 290 14.11 7.42 3.57
C GLU A 290 15.04 6.62 2.65
N LEU A 291 14.63 5.43 2.22
CA LEU A 291 15.37 4.67 1.22
C LEU A 291 14.97 5.06 -0.21
N GLY A 292 13.93 5.87 -0.37
CA GLY A 292 13.45 6.36 -1.65
C GLY A 292 12.36 5.49 -2.28
N VAL A 293 11.50 4.88 -1.47
CA VAL A 293 10.24 4.26 -1.92
C VAL A 293 9.16 5.34 -2.11
N ASP A 294 8.35 5.19 -3.17
CA ASP A 294 7.39 6.20 -3.61
C ASP A 294 5.92 5.80 -3.32
N ILE A 295 5.57 4.52 -3.45
CA ILE A 295 4.16 4.08 -3.42
C ILE A 295 3.99 2.87 -2.50
N PHE A 296 3.00 2.92 -1.63
CA PHE A 296 2.63 1.86 -0.67
C PHE A 296 1.19 1.37 -0.92
N ASP A 297 0.71 0.40 -0.16
CA ASP A 297 -0.72 0.07 -0.08
C ASP A 297 -1.32 0.53 1.26
N SER A 298 -2.65 0.58 1.33
CA SER A 298 -3.38 0.93 2.54
C SER A 298 -4.00 -0.29 3.23
N VAL A 299 -3.33 -1.45 3.26
CA VAL A 299 -3.80 -2.64 3.98
C VAL A 299 -3.72 -2.44 5.49
N PHE A 300 -2.67 -1.82 6.01
CA PHE A 300 -2.49 -1.60 7.45
C PHE A 300 -3.73 -1.00 8.16
N PRO A 301 -4.33 0.12 7.72
CA PRO A 301 -5.55 0.64 8.34
C PRO A 301 -6.77 -0.29 8.21
N TYR A 302 -6.82 -1.15 7.19
CA TYR A 302 -7.85 -2.18 7.08
C TYR A 302 -7.65 -3.27 8.13
N ASP A 303 -6.43 -3.77 8.32
CA ASP A 303 -6.17 -4.78 9.36
C ASP A 303 -6.40 -4.24 10.76
N VAL A 304 -6.09 -2.96 11.02
CA VAL A 304 -6.42 -2.24 12.27
C VAL A 304 -7.93 -2.27 12.52
N THR A 305 -8.72 -2.03 11.47
CA THR A 305 -10.18 -2.06 11.52
C THR A 305 -10.71 -3.47 11.82
N GLU A 306 -10.19 -4.49 11.13
CA GLU A 306 -10.65 -5.88 11.29
C GLU A 306 -10.38 -6.45 12.69
N ARG A 307 -9.36 -5.94 13.38
CA ARG A 307 -9.08 -6.29 14.79
C ARG A 307 -9.78 -5.39 15.82
N GLY A 308 -10.69 -4.51 15.40
CA GLY A 308 -11.51 -3.67 16.29
C GLY A 308 -10.76 -2.47 16.87
N CYS A 309 -9.66 -2.05 16.23
CA CYS A 309 -8.81 -0.98 16.71
C CYS A 309 -9.00 0.31 15.90
N ALA A 310 -8.61 1.43 16.50
CA ALA A 310 -8.49 2.74 15.86
C ALA A 310 -7.02 3.20 15.85
N LEU A 311 -6.54 3.75 14.74
CA LEU A 311 -5.21 4.39 14.67
C LEU A 311 -5.17 5.66 15.52
N VAL A 312 -4.12 5.85 16.32
CA VAL A 312 -4.03 6.98 17.27
C VAL A 312 -2.65 7.64 17.33
N PHE A 313 -1.70 7.18 16.52
CA PHE A 313 -0.34 7.71 16.53
C PHE A 313 -0.27 9.19 16.08
N SER A 314 0.62 9.96 16.69
CA SER A 314 0.81 11.37 16.36
C SER A 314 1.69 11.54 15.12
N PHE A 315 1.29 12.41 14.20
CA PHE A 315 2.08 12.80 13.02
C PHE A 315 2.02 14.31 12.75
N MET A 316 1.51 15.07 13.72
CA MET A 316 1.53 16.53 13.69
C MET A 316 2.74 16.97 14.52
N PRO A 317 3.59 17.89 14.03
CA PRO A 317 4.63 18.44 14.87
C PRO A 317 3.97 19.09 16.09
N VAL A 318 4.45 18.75 17.29
CA VAL A 318 4.11 19.50 18.50
C VAL A 318 4.43 20.96 18.18
N PRO A 319 3.45 21.89 18.25
CA PRO A 319 3.76 23.30 18.08
C PRO A 319 4.86 23.64 19.06
N SER A 320 6.03 24.06 18.56
CA SER A 320 7.05 24.64 19.41
C SER A 320 6.37 25.72 20.23
N ALA A 321 6.53 25.67 21.56
CA ALA A 321 5.83 26.55 22.49
C ALA A 321 6.06 28.02 22.11
N GLN A 322 5.15 28.56 21.31
CA GLN A 322 4.97 29.98 21.09
C GLN A 322 3.75 30.34 21.90
N ASN A 323 4.00 31.07 22.98
CA ASN A 323 3.02 31.89 23.66
C ASN A 323 2.16 32.57 22.58
N ASP A 324 0.84 32.48 22.69
CA ASP A 324 -0.05 33.63 22.53
C ASP A 324 -1.49 33.26 22.94
N ASP A 325 -1.93 33.95 23.99
CA ASP A 325 -3.25 34.51 24.27
C ASP A 325 -4.52 33.68 24.05
N ILE A 326 -5.09 33.31 25.19
CA ILE A 326 -6.45 32.82 25.41
C ILE A 326 -7.46 33.82 24.83
N VAL A 327 -8.08 33.48 23.69
CA VAL A 327 -9.35 34.08 23.27
C VAL A 327 -10.48 33.12 23.63
N SER A 328 -11.09 33.38 24.78
CA SER A 328 -12.26 32.66 25.30
C SER A 328 -13.47 32.84 24.37
N ARG A 329 -14.10 31.75 23.95
CA ARG A 329 -15.48 31.74 23.44
C ARG A 329 -16.41 31.12 24.49
N PRO A 330 -17.67 31.59 24.62
CA PRO A 330 -18.52 31.22 25.74
C PRO A 330 -19.16 29.85 25.52
N ALA A 331 -19.22 29.06 26.59
CA ALA A 331 -19.94 27.80 26.68
C ALA A 331 -21.47 28.02 26.70
N PRO A 332 -22.27 27.04 26.24
CA PRO A 332 -23.72 27.11 26.38
C PRO A 332 -24.17 26.78 27.81
N ASP A 333 -25.16 27.53 28.29
CA ASP A 333 -25.74 27.46 29.64
C ASP A 333 -26.44 26.12 29.93
N GLY A 334 -26.07 25.50 31.05
CA GLY A 334 -26.78 24.39 31.69
C GLY A 334 -26.27 24.18 33.13
N PRO A 335 -27.14 24.02 34.14
CA PRO A 335 -26.78 24.30 35.53
C PRO A 335 -25.94 23.20 36.19
N VAL A 336 -24.91 23.65 36.90
CA VAL A 336 -23.97 22.85 37.69
C VAL A 336 -24.49 22.66 39.12
N SER A 337 -24.46 21.43 39.61
CA SER A 337 -24.26 21.09 41.04
C SER A 337 -23.68 19.68 41.11
N GLY A 338 -22.62 19.35 41.85
CA GLY A 338 -21.80 20.10 42.76
C GLY A 338 -20.38 19.52 42.82
N ALA A 339 -19.50 20.30 43.44
CA ALA A 339 -18.06 20.17 43.45
C ALA A 339 -17.51 18.95 44.22
N VAL A 340 -16.41 18.38 43.72
CA VAL A 340 -15.33 17.82 44.57
C VAL A 340 -13.99 18.27 43.98
N ALA A 341 -13.09 18.65 44.89
CA ALA A 341 -11.91 19.45 44.66
C ALA A 341 -10.78 18.79 43.86
N ASP A 342 -10.14 19.65 43.09
CA ASP A 342 -8.90 19.52 42.33
C ASP A 342 -7.70 19.14 43.21
N ARG A 343 -6.93 18.15 42.73
CA ARG A 343 -5.49 18.03 43.00
C ARG A 343 -4.80 17.73 41.67
N GLY A 344 -4.04 18.71 41.21
CA GLY A 344 -3.27 18.65 39.98
C GLY A 344 -2.35 17.43 39.86
N GLY A 345 -2.34 16.87 38.66
CA GLY A 345 -1.37 15.89 38.18
C GLY A 345 -1.27 16.03 36.67
N GLY A 346 -0.09 16.40 36.18
CA GLY A 346 0.20 16.53 34.76
C GLY A 346 -0.08 15.23 34.01
N THR A 347 -0.56 15.36 32.78
CA THR A 347 -0.88 14.25 31.89
C THR A 347 0.42 13.58 31.44
N THR A 348 0.89 12.61 32.21
CA THR A 348 1.95 11.69 31.79
C THR A 348 1.31 10.49 31.10
N CYS A 349 1.87 10.14 29.95
CA CYS A 349 1.51 8.98 29.15
C CYS A 349 1.86 7.70 29.93
N ASP A 350 0.89 7.15 30.66
CA ASP A 350 1.03 5.81 31.26
C ASP A 350 0.61 4.75 30.22
N LEU A 351 1.52 4.47 29.28
CA LEU A 351 1.49 3.27 28.46
C LEU A 351 2.34 2.22 29.17
N GLU A 352 1.69 1.15 29.63
CA GLU A 352 2.36 0.01 30.24
C GLU A 352 3.33 -0.65 29.26
N ARG A 353 4.61 -0.63 29.61
CA ARG A 353 5.70 -1.30 28.89
C ARG A 353 5.47 -2.82 28.87
N GLN A 354 5.21 -3.37 27.69
CA GLN A 354 5.53 -4.77 27.39
C GLN A 354 6.43 -4.81 26.16
N GLY A 355 7.68 -5.22 26.38
CA GLY A 355 8.68 -5.36 25.33
C GLY A 355 8.36 -6.54 24.43
N GLY A 356 7.99 -6.24 23.18
CA GLY A 356 7.81 -7.16 22.07
C GLY A 356 7.17 -6.41 20.91
N ASN A 357 7.79 -6.45 19.72
CA ASN A 357 7.18 -5.92 18.49
C ASN A 357 5.97 -6.82 18.13
N GLY A 358 4.80 -6.51 18.71
CA GLY A 358 3.54 -7.21 18.50
C GLY A 358 3.07 -8.05 19.70
N ASP A 359 1.86 -7.78 20.20
CA ASP A 359 1.09 -8.77 20.97
C ASP A 359 0.73 -9.96 20.05
N LEU A 360 0.43 -11.13 20.61
CA LEU A 360 0.09 -12.39 19.92
C LEU A 360 -1.06 -12.27 18.89
N ASN A 361 -1.75 -11.13 18.85
CA ASN A 361 -2.83 -10.78 17.92
C ASN A 361 -2.41 -9.79 16.81
N GLY A 362 -1.10 -9.52 16.62
CA GLY A 362 -0.60 -8.60 15.59
C GLY A 362 -0.88 -7.12 15.88
N ARG A 363 -1.07 -6.76 17.16
CA ARG A 363 -1.38 -5.40 17.59
C ARG A 363 -0.11 -4.54 17.67
N THR A 364 -0.26 -3.24 17.45
CA THR A 364 0.86 -2.29 17.47
C THR A 364 0.66 -1.18 18.50
N VAL A 365 1.73 -0.44 18.79
CA VAL A 365 1.68 0.77 19.63
C VAL A 365 0.95 1.96 18.97
N TYR A 366 0.66 1.84 17.67
CA TYR A 366 0.08 2.90 16.85
C TYR A 366 -1.46 2.96 16.92
N GLU A 367 -2.08 2.10 17.71
CA GLU A 367 -3.52 1.87 17.72
C GLU A 367 -4.10 1.67 19.12
N MET A 368 -5.39 1.97 19.21
CA MET A 368 -6.22 1.86 20.40
C MET A 368 -7.23 0.72 20.21
N ASN A 369 -7.22 -0.26 21.11
CA ASN A 369 -8.21 -1.33 21.10
C ASN A 369 -9.53 -0.89 21.75
N LEU A 370 -10.52 -0.55 20.94
CA LEU A 370 -11.80 -0.06 21.44
C LEU A 370 -12.69 -1.16 22.02
N SER A 371 -12.28 -2.43 22.00
CA SER A 371 -12.97 -3.50 22.75
C SER A 371 -12.66 -3.49 24.26
N ASP A 372 -11.63 -2.75 24.70
CA ASP A 372 -11.18 -2.80 26.10
C ASP A 372 -12.21 -2.22 27.07
N GLN A 373 -12.34 -2.83 28.25
CA GLN A 373 -13.28 -2.43 29.30
C GLN A 373 -13.11 -0.96 29.74
N ARG A 374 -11.89 -0.42 29.67
CA ARG A 374 -11.62 0.98 30.02
C ARG A 374 -12.38 2.00 29.18
N TYR A 375 -12.90 1.59 28.02
CA TYR A 375 -13.62 2.48 27.11
C TYR A 375 -15.14 2.44 27.27
N VAL A 376 -15.70 1.57 28.12
CA VAL A 376 -17.16 1.43 28.29
C VAL A 376 -17.85 2.75 28.64
N ASP A 377 -17.22 3.55 29.51
CA ASP A 377 -17.74 4.86 29.94
C ASP A 377 -16.82 6.03 29.48
N ASP A 378 -16.02 5.83 28.43
CA ASP A 378 -15.20 6.89 27.83
C ASP A 378 -16.00 7.65 26.76
N PHE A 379 -16.62 8.75 27.16
CA PHE A 379 -17.43 9.61 26.29
C PHE A 379 -16.61 10.62 25.46
N THR A 380 -15.28 10.48 25.40
CA THR A 380 -14.44 11.30 24.51
C THR A 380 -14.50 10.77 23.07
N ALA A 381 -14.18 11.64 22.11
CA ALA A 381 -14.01 11.24 20.71
C ALA A 381 -12.92 10.16 20.57
N VAL A 382 -13.00 9.32 19.53
CA VAL A 382 -12.00 8.26 19.28
C VAL A 382 -10.57 8.83 19.31
N VAL A 383 -10.32 9.84 18.48
CA VAL A 383 -9.11 10.69 18.55
C VAL A 383 -9.53 12.15 18.69
N VAL A 384 -9.11 12.80 19.77
CA VAL A 384 -9.40 14.21 20.02
C VAL A 384 -8.75 15.07 18.93
N GLY A 385 -9.53 15.97 18.31
CA GLY A 385 -9.07 16.84 17.22
C GLY A 385 -9.10 16.22 15.82
N CYS A 386 -9.41 14.92 15.69
CA CYS A 386 -9.63 14.29 14.39
C CYS A 386 -10.94 14.79 13.77
N GLN A 387 -10.90 15.08 12.47
CA GLN A 387 -12.01 15.67 11.70
C GLN A 387 -12.78 14.63 10.88
N CYS A 388 -12.58 13.34 11.13
CA CYS A 388 -13.32 12.28 10.44
C CYS A 388 -14.75 12.19 11.00
N TYR A 389 -15.68 11.67 10.19
CA TYR A 389 -17.09 11.51 10.59
C TYR A 389 -17.24 10.73 11.91
N CYS A 390 -16.42 9.70 12.13
CA CYS A 390 -16.44 8.92 13.37
C CYS A 390 -16.10 9.78 14.59
N CYS A 391 -14.98 10.52 14.57
CA CYS A 391 -14.52 11.32 15.71
C CYS A 391 -15.41 12.53 15.99
N ILE A 392 -16.06 13.10 14.97
CA ILE A 392 -16.96 14.25 15.13
C ILE A 392 -18.28 13.86 15.78
N ASN A 393 -18.79 12.66 15.50
CA ASN A 393 -20.17 12.27 15.87
C ASN A 393 -20.26 11.21 16.96
N HIS A 394 -19.16 10.49 17.25
CA HIS A 394 -19.19 9.31 18.10
C HIS A 394 -18.08 9.30 19.14
N THR A 395 -18.35 8.59 20.24
CA THR A 395 -17.44 8.44 21.38
C THR A 395 -16.78 7.07 21.39
N ARG A 396 -15.69 6.92 22.15
CA ARG A 396 -15.05 5.63 22.38
C ARG A 396 -16.01 4.62 23.01
N ALA A 397 -16.82 5.06 23.98
CA ALA A 397 -17.90 4.27 24.59
C ALA A 397 -18.90 3.75 23.56
N TYR A 398 -19.32 4.58 22.59
CA TYR A 398 -20.23 4.14 21.55
C TYR A 398 -19.61 3.08 20.64
N ILE A 399 -18.36 3.28 20.21
CA ILE A 399 -17.66 2.28 19.39
C ILE A 399 -17.43 0.98 20.18
N ASN A 400 -17.03 1.08 21.44
CA ASN A 400 -16.90 -0.08 22.35
C ASN A 400 -18.22 -0.86 22.44
N HIS A 401 -19.33 -0.15 22.64
CA HIS A 401 -20.66 -0.75 22.67
C HIS A 401 -20.97 -1.50 21.36
N LEU A 402 -20.76 -0.87 20.20
CA LEU A 402 -21.00 -1.50 18.89
C LEU A 402 -20.14 -2.76 18.69
N ILE A 403 -18.85 -2.72 19.06
CA ILE A 403 -17.96 -3.89 18.98
C ILE A 403 -18.48 -5.03 19.86
N ASN A 404 -18.82 -4.72 21.12
CA ASN A 404 -19.30 -5.72 22.08
C ASN A 404 -20.69 -6.27 21.74
N ALA A 405 -21.54 -5.44 21.13
CA ALA A 405 -22.83 -5.85 20.59
C ALA A 405 -22.71 -6.62 19.25
N LYS A 406 -21.50 -6.72 18.69
CA LYS A 406 -21.23 -7.35 17.37
C LYS A 406 -21.95 -6.66 16.21
N GLU A 407 -22.15 -5.37 16.32
CA GLU A 407 -22.75 -4.54 15.28
C GLU A 407 -21.72 -4.19 14.19
N LEU A 408 -22.04 -4.49 12.93
CA LEU A 408 -21.13 -4.26 11.80
C LEU A 408 -20.81 -2.76 11.58
N LEU A 409 -21.67 -1.87 12.09
CA LEU A 409 -21.45 -0.42 12.06
C LEU A 409 -20.12 -0.02 12.72
N ALA A 410 -19.65 -0.78 13.72
CA ALA A 410 -18.34 -0.54 14.33
C ALA A 410 -17.22 -0.51 13.27
N ARG A 411 -17.21 -1.48 12.35
CA ARG A 411 -16.19 -1.60 11.30
C ARG A 411 -16.28 -0.46 10.29
N VAL A 412 -17.50 -0.02 9.96
CA VAL A 412 -17.71 1.14 9.07
C VAL A 412 -17.11 2.40 9.68
N LEU A 413 -17.43 2.70 10.94
CA LEU A 413 -16.93 3.89 11.64
C LEU A 413 -15.41 3.85 11.86
N LEU A 414 -14.88 2.68 12.22
CA LEU A 414 -13.44 2.46 12.35
C LEU A 414 -12.73 2.61 11.00
N MET A 415 -13.28 2.08 9.91
CA MET A 415 -12.65 2.21 8.60
C MET A 415 -12.60 3.67 8.12
N ILE A 416 -13.69 4.44 8.36
CA ILE A 416 -13.70 5.87 8.08
C ILE A 416 -12.56 6.58 8.84
N HIS A 417 -12.41 6.30 10.13
CA HIS A 417 -11.37 6.90 10.96
C HIS A 417 -9.96 6.47 10.50
N ASN A 418 -9.73 5.18 10.37
CA ASN A 418 -8.42 4.61 10.06
C ASN A 418 -7.92 5.06 8.68
N PHE A 419 -8.78 5.09 7.67
CA PHE A 419 -8.40 5.66 6.37
C PHE A 419 -8.12 7.17 6.45
N HIS A 420 -8.99 7.95 7.09
CA HIS A 420 -8.76 9.38 7.26
C HIS A 420 -7.41 9.67 7.95
N HIS A 421 -7.12 8.93 9.01
CA HIS A 421 -5.89 9.06 9.79
C HIS A 421 -4.66 8.70 8.94
N TYR A 422 -4.71 7.56 8.26
CA TYR A 422 -3.59 7.04 7.48
C TYR A 422 -3.28 7.89 6.23
N PHE A 423 -4.30 8.39 5.54
CA PHE A 423 -4.09 9.28 4.38
C PHE A 423 -3.51 10.64 4.78
N ARG A 424 -3.91 11.16 5.95
CA ARG A 424 -3.31 12.38 6.51
C ARG A 424 -1.86 12.17 6.95
N PHE A 425 -1.51 10.98 7.42
CA PHE A 425 -0.12 10.62 7.70
C PHE A 425 0.75 10.74 6.43
N PHE A 426 0.33 10.20 5.29
CA PHE A 426 1.05 10.38 4.02
C PHE A 426 1.15 11.85 3.58
N ARG A 427 0.10 12.65 3.79
CA ARG A 427 0.16 14.09 3.58
C ARG A 427 1.22 14.77 4.48
N SER A 428 1.33 14.32 5.73
CA SER A 428 2.35 14.81 6.67
C SER A 428 3.77 14.44 6.21
N ILE A 429 3.98 13.21 5.70
CA ILE A 429 5.26 12.80 5.10
C ILE A 429 5.66 13.74 3.97
N ARG A 430 4.75 14.01 3.02
CA ARG A 430 5.05 14.90 1.88
C ARG A 430 5.40 16.32 2.35
N LYS A 431 4.67 16.83 3.34
CA LYS A 431 4.97 18.13 3.96
C LYS A 431 6.35 18.12 4.63
N ALA A 432 6.68 17.08 5.39
CA ALA A 432 7.97 16.95 6.08
C ALA A 432 9.15 16.82 5.09
N LEU A 433 8.95 16.15 3.94
CA LEU A 433 9.95 16.12 2.86
C LEU A 433 10.16 17.50 2.24
N GLN A 434 9.08 18.25 2.01
CA GLN A 434 9.14 19.60 1.47
C GLN A 434 9.84 20.58 2.44
N ASP A 435 9.54 20.46 3.73
CA ASP A 435 10.03 21.35 4.78
C ASP A 435 11.41 20.91 5.34
N GLY A 436 11.91 19.72 4.97
CA GLY A 436 13.18 19.17 5.48
C GLY A 436 13.10 18.62 6.91
N THR A 437 11.91 18.33 7.42
CA THR A 437 11.63 17.92 8.81
C THR A 437 11.28 16.44 8.97
N LEU A 438 11.60 15.59 7.98
CA LEU A 438 11.29 14.15 8.00
C LEU A 438 11.82 13.44 9.26
N GLN A 439 13.02 13.81 9.74
CA GLN A 439 13.61 13.23 10.95
C GLN A 439 12.81 13.57 12.22
N GLU A 440 12.20 14.76 12.28
CA GLU A 440 11.35 15.17 13.40
C GLU A 440 10.05 14.35 13.40
N LEU A 441 9.43 14.19 12.22
CA LEU A 441 8.26 13.34 12.06
C LEU A 441 8.56 11.89 12.46
N LYS A 442 9.74 11.38 12.08
CA LYS A 442 10.20 10.04 12.46
C LYS A 442 10.43 9.89 13.96
N ALA A 443 11.03 10.89 14.61
CA ALA A 443 11.17 10.90 16.05
C ALA A 443 9.80 10.87 16.75
N GLU A 444 8.83 11.66 16.27
CA GLU A 444 7.46 11.69 16.81
C GLU A 444 6.76 10.33 16.68
N ILE A 445 6.84 9.69 15.51
CA ILE A 445 6.29 8.35 15.29
C ILE A 445 6.97 7.31 16.19
N ASN A 446 8.28 7.40 16.37
CA ASN A 446 9.02 6.48 17.24
C ASN A 446 8.78 6.71 18.73
N ASN A 447 8.43 7.93 19.16
CA ASN A 447 8.03 8.22 20.54
C ASN A 447 6.70 7.54 20.93
N CYS A 448 5.94 7.02 19.97
CA CYS A 448 4.76 6.21 20.23
C CYS A 448 5.12 4.77 20.65
N ARG A 449 6.37 4.30 20.46
CA ARG A 449 6.87 2.99 20.93
C ARG A 449 7.26 3.04 22.40
#